data_AF-A0A5Q0BIC9-F1
#
_entry.id   AF-A0A5Q0BIC9-F1
#
_cell.length_a   1.000
_cell.length_b   1.000
_cell.length_c   1.000
_cell.angle_alpha   90.00
_cell.angle_beta   90.00
_cell.angle_gamma   90.00
#
_symmetry.space_group_name_H-M   'P 1'
#
loop_
_entity.id
_entity.type
_entity.pdbx_description
1 polymer ?
#
loop_
_entity_poly.entity_id
_entity_poly.type
_entity_poly.pdbx_seq_one_letter_code
_entity_poly.pdbx_strand_id
1 'polypeptide(L)'
;MNTISIEIDDKTTSDLNSIAALSHQKFEDVIKTAISRYVAMEQEKIEDERRYQNCLNNGGIDNARVINWLERCNAGEDAPCPK
;
A
#
# COMPACT_ATOMS: atom_id res chain seq x y z
N MET A 1 8.88 -3.90 23.97
CA MET A 1 8.44 -2.82 23.06
C MET A 1 9.70 -2.22 22.45
N ASN A 2 9.88 -2.32 21.13
CA ASN A 2 10.97 -1.62 20.46
C ASN A 2 10.55 -0.15 20.26
N THR A 3 11.28 0.77 20.88
CA THR A 3 11.07 2.20 20.70
C THR A 3 11.89 2.65 19.50
N ILE A 4 11.22 3.20 18.49
CA ILE A 4 11.88 3.78 17.32
C ILE A 4 11.88 5.30 17.52
N SER A 5 13.06 5.91 17.57
CA SER A 5 13.22 7.36 17.54
C SER A 5 13.19 7.82 16.09
N ILE A 6 12.25 8.70 15.77
CA ILE A 6 12.08 9.28 14.43
C ILE A 6 12.27 10.78 14.59
N GLU A 7 13.22 11.34 13.86
CA GLU A 7 13.34 12.80 13.72
C GLU A 7 12.36 13.28 12.65
N ILE A 8 11.51 14.22 13.02
CA ILE A 8 10.44 14.77 12.17
C ILE A 8 10.60 16.29 12.22
N ASP A 9 10.62 16.94 11.05
CA ASP A 9 10.72 18.40 11.00
C ASP A 9 9.46 19.10 11.57
N ASP A 10 9.60 20.38 11.92
CA ASP A 10 8.53 21.17 12.56
C ASP A 10 7.27 21.26 11.69
N LYS A 11 7.44 21.31 10.36
CA LYS A 11 6.34 21.40 9.40
C LYS A 11 5.53 20.11 9.40
N THR A 12 6.20 18.97 9.27
CA THR A 12 5.60 17.63 9.27
C THR A 12 4.94 17.35 10.62
N THR A 13 5.55 17.80 11.72
CA THR A 13 4.95 17.72 13.06
C THR A 13 3.64 18.53 13.15
N SER A 14 3.60 19.73 12.59
CA SER A 14 2.39 20.56 12.53
C SER A 14 1.28 19.90 11.69
N ASP A 15 1.64 19.33 10.54
CA ASP A 15 0.70 18.65 9.64
C ASP A 15 0.12 17.39 10.31
N LEU A 16 0.96 16.58 10.95
CA LEU A 16 0.53 15.38 11.67
C LEU A 16 -0.35 15.71 12.89
N ASN A 17 -0.07 16.79 13.62
CA ASN A 17 -0.93 17.26 14.71
C ASN A 17 -2.31 17.71 14.21
N SER A 18 -2.35 18.39 13.06
CA SER A 18 -3.61 18.77 12.42
C SER A 18 -4.44 17.55 12.03
N ILE A 19 -3.79 16.52 11.47
CA ILE A 19 -4.44 15.26 11.12
C ILE A 19 -4.97 14.56 12.37
N ALA A 20 -4.17 14.46 13.42
CA ALA A 20 -4.56 13.84 14.69
C ALA A 20 -5.79 14.52 15.33
N ALA A 21 -5.85 15.85 15.26
CA ALA A 21 -6.99 16.63 15.73
C ALA A 21 -8.26 16.36 14.92
N LEU A 22 -8.14 16.29 13.58
CA LEU A 22 -9.27 15.99 12.68
C LEU A 22 -9.78 14.55 12.82
N SER A 23 -8.89 13.59 13.06
CA SER A 23 -9.24 12.18 13.18
C SER A 23 -9.58 11.75 14.61
N HIS A 24 -9.55 12.67 15.58
CA HIS A 24 -9.71 12.39 17.01
C HIS A 24 -8.78 11.27 17.51
N GLN A 25 -7.55 11.21 16.98
CA GLN A 25 -6.55 10.21 17.34
C GLN A 25 -5.37 10.88 18.06
N LYS A 26 -4.60 10.07 18.79
CA LYS A 26 -3.32 10.55 19.32
C LYS A 26 -2.31 10.65 18.18
N PHE A 27 -1.42 11.63 18.26
CA PHE A 27 -0.33 11.83 17.31
C PHE A 27 0.47 10.54 17.02
N GLU A 28 0.83 9.79 18.07
CA GLU A 28 1.53 8.51 17.92
C GLU A 28 0.73 7.46 17.14
N ASP A 29 -0.59 7.44 17.28
CA ASP A 29 -1.45 6.46 16.60
C ASP A 29 -1.62 6.81 15.12
N VAL A 30 -1.61 8.10 14.78
CA VAL A 30 -1.54 8.57 13.39
C VAL A 30 -0.24 8.11 12.74
N ILE A 31 0.90 8.29 13.42
CA ILE A 31 2.21 7.83 12.92
C ILE A 31 2.23 6.30 12.74
N LYS A 32 1.79 5.54 13.75
CA LYS A 32 1.72 4.07 13.65
C LYS A 32 0.84 3.62 12.49
N THR A 33 -0.29 4.29 12.28
CA THR A 33 -1.20 3.99 11.18
C THR A 33 -0.55 4.29 9.83
N ALA A 34 0.11 5.43 9.69
CA ALA A 34 0.82 5.81 8.47
C ALA A 34 1.94 4.81 8.13
N ILE A 35 2.78 4.47 9.10
CA ILE A 35 3.85 3.48 8.94
C ILE A 35 3.27 2.11 8.55
N SER A 36 2.23 1.65 9.25
CA SER A 36 1.61 0.35 8.96
C SER A 36 1.04 0.28 7.55
N ARG A 37 0.38 1.35 7.09
CA ARG A 37 -0.13 1.45 5.72
C ARG A 37 0.98 1.46 4.68
N TYR A 38 2.06 2.21 4.94
CA TYR A 38 3.22 2.25 4.06
C TYR A 38 3.88 0.87 3.95
N VAL A 39 4.09 0.17 5.07
CA VAL A 39 4.66 -1.18 5.09
C VAL A 39 3.77 -2.16 4.33
N ALA A 40 2.45 -2.10 4.53
CA ALA A 40 1.52 -2.97 3.80
C ALA A 40 1.59 -2.73 2.28
N MET A 41 1.65 -1.46 1.85
CA MET A 41 1.78 -1.09 0.44
C MET A 41 3.11 -1.58 -0.15
N GLU A 42 4.23 -1.44 0.56
CA GLU A 42 5.53 -1.93 0.09
C GLU A 42 5.57 -3.47 0.03
N GLN A 43 4.95 -4.17 0.98
CA GLN A 43 4.81 -5.62 0.92
C GLN A 43 3.99 -6.08 -0.28
N GLU A 44 2.90 -5.37 -0.59
CA GLU A 44 2.09 -5.64 -1.77
C GLU A 44 2.89 -5.47 -3.07
N LYS A 45 3.67 -4.40 -3.20
CA LYS A 45 4.57 -4.21 -4.35
C LYS A 45 5.58 -5.35 -4.51
N ILE A 46 6.17 -5.81 -3.41
CA ILE A 46 7.12 -6.94 -3.44
C ILE A 46 6.41 -8.22 -3.87
N GLU A 47 5.20 -8.46 -3.35
CA GLU A 47 4.42 -9.64 -3.69
C GLU A 47 3.94 -9.63 -5.15
N ASP A 48 3.55 -8.47 -5.67
CA ASP A 48 3.16 -8.31 -7.07
C ASP A 48 4.35 -8.48 -8.02
N GLU A 49 5.52 -7.94 -7.68
CA GLU A 49 6.76 -8.20 -8.43
C GLU A 49 7.08 -9.70 -8.41
N ARG A 50 6.93 -10.36 -7.26
CA ARG A 50 7.14 -11.82 -7.14
C ARG A 50 6.17 -12.61 -8.02
N ARG A 51 4.88 -12.22 -8.06
CA ARG A 51 3.88 -12.81 -8.95
C ARG A 51 4.27 -12.61 -10.40
N TYR A 52 4.67 -11.41 -10.78
CA TYR A 52 5.12 -11.09 -12.13
C TYR A 52 6.33 -11.95 -12.55
N GLN A 53 7.36 -12.05 -11.71
CA GLN A 53 8.53 -12.89 -11.96
C GLN A 53 8.15 -14.37 -12.06
N ASN A 54 7.26 -14.88 -11.20
CA ASN A 54 6.75 -16.25 -11.30
C ASN A 54 5.99 -16.50 -12.61
N CYS A 55 5.25 -15.50 -13.08
CA CYS A 55 4.52 -15.57 -14.34
C CYS A 55 5.47 -15.64 -15.55
N LEU A 56 6.53 -14.83 -15.55
CA LEU A 56 7.57 -14.87 -16.57
C LEU A 56 8.31 -16.21 -16.59
N ASN A 57 8.63 -16.77 -15.42
CA ASN A 57 9.45 -17.97 -15.29
C ASN A 57 8.68 -19.29 -15.50
N ASN A 58 7.39 -19.33 -15.14
CA ASN A 58 6.59 -20.57 -15.16
C ASN A 58 5.54 -20.62 -16.28
N GLY A 59 5.47 -19.61 -17.15
CA GLY A 59 4.70 -19.65 -18.40
C GLY A 59 3.20 -19.91 -18.21
N GLY A 60 2.53 -19.16 -17.33
CA GLY A 60 1.15 -19.44 -16.98
C GLY A 60 0.34 -18.25 -16.49
N ILE A 61 0.44 -17.09 -17.14
CA ILE A 61 -0.67 -16.13 -17.10
C ILE A 61 -1.67 -16.55 -18.18
N ASP A 62 -2.90 -16.83 -17.76
CA ASP A 62 -4.02 -16.85 -18.68
C ASP A 62 -4.25 -15.42 -19.18
N ASN A 63 -3.63 -15.10 -20.32
CA ASN A 63 -3.66 -13.77 -20.92
C ASN A 63 -5.10 -13.28 -21.13
N ALA A 64 -6.06 -14.18 -21.34
CA ALA A 64 -7.46 -13.80 -21.47
C ALA A 64 -8.04 -13.28 -20.15
N ARG A 65 -7.66 -13.87 -19.00
CA ARG A 65 -8.05 -13.40 -17.67
C ARG A 65 -7.39 -12.08 -17.30
N VAL A 66 -6.14 -11.86 -17.66
CA VAL A 66 -5.45 -10.58 -17.41
C VAL A 66 -6.01 -9.47 -18.30
N ILE A 67 -6.28 -9.75 -19.58
CA ILE A 67 -6.94 -8.79 -20.48
C ILE A 67 -8.32 -8.41 -19.93
N ASN A 68 -9.12 -9.38 -19.51
CA ASN A 68 -10.44 -9.10 -18.91
C ASN A 68 -10.33 -8.27 -17.62
N TRP A 69 -9.33 -8.53 -16.78
CA TRP A 69 -9.09 -7.74 -15.58
C TRP A 69 -8.71 -6.29 -15.91
N LEU A 70 -7.82 -6.08 -16.88
CA LEU A 70 -7.44 -4.73 -17.34
C LEU A 70 -8.62 -3.96 -17.92
N GLU A 71 -9.51 -4.63 -18.68
CA GLU A 71 -10.74 -4.03 -19.20
C GLU A 71 -11.68 -3.55 -18.07
N ARG A 72 -11.80 -4.34 -17.00
CA ARG A 72 -12.61 -3.99 -15.81
C ARG A 72 -12.01 -2.83 -15.03
N CYS A 73 -10.69 -2.81 -14.84
CA CYS A 73 -10.00 -1.69 -14.22
C CYS A 73 -10.18 -0.39 -15.04
N ASN A 74 -10.11 -0.47 -16.37
CA ASN A 74 -10.35 0.68 -17.25
C ASN A 74 -11.82 1.17 -17.22
N ALA A 75 -12.76 0.27 -16.89
CA ALA A 75 -14.16 0.62 -16.64
C ALA A 75 -14.40 1.23 -15.24
N GLY A 76 -13.36 1.34 -14.41
CA GLY A 76 -13.44 1.87 -13.04
C GLY A 76 -13.85 0.84 -12.00
N GLU A 77 -13.82 -0.45 -12.31
CA GLU A 77 -14.09 -1.52 -11.35
C GLU A 77 -12.83 -1.85 -10.53
N ASP A 78 -12.98 -1.86 -9.21
CA ASP A 78 -11.93 -2.29 -8.28
C ASP A 78 -11.94 -3.82 -8.13
N ALA A 79 -11.37 -4.48 -9.14
CA ALA A 79 -11.20 -5.93 -9.16
C ALA A 79 -9.76 -6.31 -8.77
N PRO A 80 -9.53 -7.36 -7.96
CA PRO A 80 -8.18 -7.83 -7.66
C PRO A 80 -7.54 -8.50 -8.89
N CYS A 81 -6.24 -8.26 -9.09
CA CYS A 81 -5.47 -8.89 -10.17
C CYS A 81 -5.51 -10.42 -10.05
N PRO A 82 -5.84 -11.15 -11.14
CA PRO A 82 -5.92 -12.61 -11.12
C PRO A 82 -4.54 -13.25 -10.83
N LYS A 83 -4.56 -14.32 -10.02
CA LYS A 83 -3.41 -15.20 -9.76
C LYS A 83 -3.06 -16.06 -10.97
#